data_AF-A0A1F2M904-F1
#
_entry.id   AF-A0A1F2M904-F1
#
_cell.length_a   1.000
_cell.length_b   1.000
_cell.length_c   1.000
_cell.angle_alpha   90.00
_cell.angle_beta   90.00
_cell.angle_gamma   90.00
#
_symmetry.space_group_name_H-M   'P 1'
#
loop_
_entity.id
_entity.type
_entity.pdbx_description
1 polymer ?
#
loop_
_entity_poly.entity_id
_entity_poly.type
_entity_poly.pdbx_seq_one_letter_code
_entity_poly.pdbx_strand_id
1 'polypeptide(L)'
;MATERSGYTLQAIKAGQQGHVEMRWGHLADVDTRAAAAAIVQQIGRPSSAAGQQEISLSLTNAASGISVELHHPASGESATPAFIEGELKKIVQIVDGYEAAEETHIVE
;
A
#
# COMPACT_ATOMS: atom_id res chain seq x y z
N MET A 1 27.49 5.83 6.39
CA MET A 1 26.20 5.64 7.07
C MET A 1 25.19 5.25 6.01
N ALA A 2 25.14 3.96 5.64
CA ALA A 2 24.13 3.48 4.70
C ALA A 2 22.82 3.39 5.49
N THR A 3 21.91 4.33 5.27
CA THR A 3 20.51 4.15 5.67
C THR A 3 20.11 2.79 5.10
N GLU A 4 19.79 1.81 5.95
CA GLU A 4 19.12 0.60 5.50
C GLU A 4 17.86 1.07 4.79
N ARG A 5 17.93 1.18 3.46
CA ARG A 5 16.80 1.57 2.64
C ARG A 5 15.82 0.44 2.81
N SER A 6 14.78 0.65 3.61
CA SER A 6 13.64 -0.27 3.66
C SER A 6 13.22 -0.51 2.22
N GLY A 7 13.36 -1.77 1.78
CA GLY A 7 13.18 -2.16 0.39
C GLY A 7 11.76 -1.90 -0.09
N TYR A 8 10.78 -1.92 0.81
CA TYR A 8 9.37 -1.69 0.48
C TYR A 8 8.78 -0.61 1.39
N THR A 9 8.08 0.34 0.79
CA THR A 9 7.37 1.42 1.49
C THR A 9 5.91 1.39 1.05
N LEU A 10 4.99 1.13 1.98
CA LEU A 10 3.56 1.28 1.77
C LEU A 10 3.11 2.64 2.29
N GLN A 11 2.42 3.39 1.44
CA GLN A 11 1.75 4.62 1.80
C GLN A 11 0.24 4.44 1.60
N ALA A 12 -0.53 4.89 2.58
CA ALA A 12 -1.98 4.96 2.48
C ALA A 12 -2.43 6.38 2.78
N ILE A 13 -3.14 6.98 1.83
CA ILE A 13 -3.58 8.37 1.90
C ILE A 13 -5.08 8.40 1.71
N LYS A 14 -5.78 9.20 2.53
CA LYS A 14 -7.20 9.48 2.30
C LYS A 14 -7.39 10.88 1.76
N ALA A 15 -7.78 11.00 0.50
CA ALA A 15 -8.13 12.26 -0.13
C ALA A 15 -9.26 12.95 0.65
N GLY A 16 -9.09 14.24 0.93
CA GLY A 16 -10.03 15.03 1.72
C GLY A 16 -9.83 14.93 3.25
N GLN A 17 -8.83 14.19 3.74
CA GLN A 17 -8.44 14.15 5.15
C GLN A 17 -6.92 14.28 5.28
N GLN A 18 -6.41 14.97 6.32
CA GLN A 18 -4.97 14.98 6.64
C GLN A 18 -4.50 13.67 7.30
N GLY A 19 -4.92 12.52 6.75
CA GLY A 19 -4.55 11.19 7.21
C GLY A 19 -3.62 10.53 6.20
N HIS A 20 -2.38 10.27 6.63
CA HIS A 20 -1.38 9.50 5.89
C HIS A 20 -0.82 8.42 6.80
N VAL A 21 -0.73 7.20 6.30
CA VAL A 21 -0.08 6.07 6.96
C VAL A 21 1.10 5.66 6.09
N GLU A 22 2.31 5.69 6.65
CA GLU A 22 3.49 5.12 6.01
C GLU A 22 3.96 3.90 6.81
N MET A 23 4.26 2.82 6.11
CA MET A 23 4.86 1.62 6.66
C MET A 23 6.03 1.19 5.79
N ARG A 24 7.05 0.62 6.42
CA ARG A 24 8.30 0.28 5.74
C ARG A 24 8.75 -1.11 6.15
N TRP A 25 9.16 -1.91 5.18
CA TRP A 25 9.67 -3.27 5.38
C TRP A 25 10.99 -3.47 4.64
N GLY A 26 11.76 -4.45 5.13
CA GLY A 26 12.99 -4.90 4.48
C GLY A 26 12.69 -5.77 3.25
N HIS A 27 11.80 -6.76 3.41
CA HIS A 27 11.40 -7.68 2.35
C HIS A 27 9.89 -7.68 2.11
N LEU A 28 9.47 -8.05 0.90
CA LEU A 28 8.06 -8.18 0.54
C LEU A 28 7.34 -9.25 1.38
N ALA A 29 8.06 -10.33 1.73
CA ALA A 29 7.54 -11.41 2.56
C ALA A 29 7.23 -10.96 4.02
N ASP A 30 7.86 -9.88 4.49
CA ASP A 30 7.62 -9.32 5.83
C ASP A 30 6.36 -8.43 5.88
N VAL A 31 5.74 -8.15 4.73
CA VAL A 31 4.56 -7.29 4.64
C VAL A 31 3.36 -8.01 5.25
N ASP A 32 3.11 -7.70 6.53
CA ASP A 32 1.89 -8.12 7.22
C ASP A 32 0.70 -7.27 6.75
N THR A 33 0.06 -7.74 5.68
CA THR A 33 -1.11 -7.09 5.08
C THR A 33 -2.28 -6.93 6.05
N ARG A 34 -2.43 -7.83 7.04
CA ARG A 34 -3.50 -7.77 8.03
C ARG A 34 -3.24 -6.68 9.06
N ALA A 35 -2.03 -6.63 9.61
CA ALA A 35 -1.62 -5.58 10.55
C ALA A 35 -1.63 -4.20 9.88
N ALA A 36 -1.12 -4.11 8.65
CA ALA A 36 -1.13 -2.90 7.86
C ALA A 36 -2.56 -2.41 7.60
N ALA A 37 -3.46 -3.29 7.15
CA ALA A 37 -4.86 -2.95 6.93
C ALA A 37 -5.56 -2.43 8.19
N ALA A 38 -5.33 -3.09 9.34
CA ALA A 38 -5.91 -2.66 10.60
C ALA A 38 -5.44 -1.24 10.99
N ALA A 39 -4.15 -0.94 10.83
CA ALA A 39 -3.60 0.38 11.12
C ALA A 39 -4.11 1.46 10.15
N ILE A 40 -4.20 1.16 8.85
CA ILE A 40 -4.77 2.05 7.84
C ILE A 40 -6.21 2.40 8.19
N VAL A 41 -7.05 1.41 8.49
CA VAL A 41 -8.44 1.67 8.87
C VAL A 41 -8.54 2.46 10.17
N GLN A 42 -7.68 2.19 11.16
CA GLN A 42 -7.70 2.94 12.41
C GLN A 42 -7.35 4.42 12.24
N GLN A 43 -6.40 4.74 11.34
CA GLN A 43 -5.92 6.11 11.12
C GLN A 43 -6.76 6.87 10.09
N ILE A 44 -7.09 6.24 8.95
CA ILE A 44 -7.75 6.90 7.82
C ILE A 44 -9.11 6.31 7.46
N GLY A 45 -9.46 5.12 7.94
CA GLY A 45 -10.78 4.49 7.72
C GLY A 45 -11.93 5.14 8.50
N ARG A 46 -11.68 6.13 9.36
CA ARG A 46 -12.73 6.83 10.09
C ARG A 46 -13.60 7.64 9.11
N PRO A 47 -14.94 7.58 9.23
CA PRO A 47 -15.83 8.42 8.44
C PRO A 47 -15.54 9.88 8.77
N SER A 48 -15.09 10.64 7.76
CA SER A 48 -14.91 12.08 7.90
C SER A 48 -16.19 12.76 7.44
N SER A 49 -16.64 13.77 8.18
CA SER A 49 -17.80 14.61 7.82
C SER A 49 -17.54 15.53 6.61
N ALA A 50 -16.38 15.40 5.96
CA ALA A 50 -16.05 16.17 4.77
C ALA A 50 -17.03 15.85 3.63
N ALA A 51 -17.72 16.90 3.15
CA ALA A 51 -18.77 16.85 2.14
C ALA A 51 -18.25 16.64 0.69
N GLY A 52 -17.10 15.97 0.53
CA GLY A 52 -16.45 15.72 -0.75
C GLY A 52 -16.33 14.22 -1.05
N GLN A 53 -16.10 13.90 -2.32
CA GLN A 53 -15.70 12.55 -2.75
C GLN A 53 -14.39 12.19 -2.04
N GLN A 54 -14.48 11.31 -1.05
CA GLN A 54 -13.32 10.79 -0.34
C GLN A 54 -12.79 9.58 -1.12
N GLU A 55 -11.47 9.49 -1.24
CA GLU A 55 -10.77 8.39 -1.90
C GLU A 55 -9.68 7.90 -0.96
N ILE A 56 -9.45 6.59 -0.93
CA ILE A 56 -8.32 5.95 -0.26
C ILE A 56 -7.37 5.48 -1.35
N SER A 57 -6.17 6.05 -1.35
CA SER A 57 -5.07 5.64 -2.21
C SER A 57 -4.12 4.76 -1.40
N LEU A 58 -3.79 3.60 -1.93
CA LEU A 58 -2.84 2.66 -1.36
C LEU A 58 -1.69 2.49 -2.36
N SER A 59 -0.47 2.81 -1.97
CA SER A 59 0.71 2.67 -2.84
C SER A 59 1.80 1.87 -2.16
N LEU A 60 2.30 0.84 -2.82
CA LEU A 60 3.49 0.10 -2.39
C LEU A 60 4.63 0.37 -3.38
N THR A 61 5.70 0.93 -2.87
CA THR A 61 6.90 1.22 -3.64
C THR A 61 8.03 0.31 -3.17
N ASN A 62 8.62 -0.42 -4.12
CA ASN A 62 9.89 -1.09 -3.95
C ASN A 62 11.02 -0.09 -4.24
N ALA A 63 11.74 0.31 -3.20
CA ALA A 63 12.86 1.25 -3.30
C ALA A 63 14.13 0.66 -3.91
N ALA A 64 14.21 -0.67 -4.03
CA ALA A 64 15.35 -1.37 -4.65
C ALA A 64 15.21 -1.43 -6.18
N SER A 65 14.04 -1.81 -6.69
CA SER A 65 13.75 -1.85 -8.14
C SER A 65 13.18 -0.53 -8.69
N GLY A 66 12.60 0.31 -7.84
CA GLY A 66 11.87 1.51 -8.24
C GLY A 66 10.42 1.22 -8.69
N ILE A 67 9.96 -0.03 -8.62
CA ILE A 67 8.57 -0.41 -8.93
C ILE A 67 7.63 0.26 -7.92
N SER A 68 6.58 0.92 -8.39
CA SER A 68 5.53 1.46 -7.53
C SER A 68 4.16 1.07 -8.08
N VAL A 69 3.35 0.45 -7.23
CA VAL A 69 1.99 0.04 -7.56
C VAL A 69 1.04 0.83 -6.69
N GLU A 70 0.09 1.52 -7.32
CA GLU A 70 -0.90 2.37 -6.64
C GLU A 70 -2.31 1.92 -6.99
N LEU A 71 -3.16 1.78 -5.97
CA LEU A 71 -4.59 1.48 -6.09
C LEU A 71 -5.41 2.60 -5.48
N HIS A 72 -6.48 2.98 -6.16
CA HIS A 72 -7.41 4.02 -5.74
C HIS A 72 -8.79 3.43 -5.50
N HIS A 73 -9.35 3.69 -4.33
CA HIS A 73 -10.68 3.23 -3.96
C HIS A 73 -11.53 4.36 -3.44
N PRO A 74 -12.81 4.44 -3.82
CA PRO A 74 -13.71 5.38 -3.19
C PRO A 74 -13.77 5.06 -1.69
N ALA A 75 -13.64 6.05 -0.81
CA ALA A 75 -13.71 5.88 0.65
C ALA A 75 -15.15 5.66 1.14
N SER A 76 -15.90 4.83 0.41
CA SER A 76 -17.19 4.29 0.80
C SER A 76 -17.03 3.43 2.06
N GLY A 77 -18.12 3.26 2.83
CA GLY A 77 -18.08 2.52 4.10
C GLY A 77 -17.51 1.08 3.99
N GLU A 78 -17.64 0.44 2.83
CA GLU A 78 -17.08 -0.89 2.55
C GLU A 78 -15.55 -0.85 2.32
N SER A 79 -15.06 0.16 1.59
CA SER A 79 -13.64 0.33 1.28
C SER A 79 -12.79 0.76 2.48
N ALA A 80 -13.43 1.21 3.56
CA ALA A 80 -12.77 1.56 4.82
C ALA A 80 -12.75 0.40 5.84
N THR A 81 -13.06 -0.83 5.41
CA THR A 81 -13.02 -2.01 6.27
C THR A 81 -11.64 -2.69 6.25
N PRO A 82 -11.18 -3.29 7.36
CA PRO A 82 -9.88 -3.94 7.39
C PRO A 82 -9.79 -5.10 6.39
N ALA A 83 -10.89 -5.83 6.19
CA ALA A 83 -10.95 -6.95 5.25
C ALA A 83 -10.80 -6.50 3.79
N PHE A 84 -11.42 -5.39 3.41
CA PHE A 84 -11.26 -4.82 2.08
C PHE A 84 -9.83 -4.34 1.85
N ILE A 85 -9.30 -3.51 2.76
CA ILE A 85 -7.93 -2.99 2.66
C ILE A 85 -6.91 -4.13 2.64
N GLU A 86 -7.07 -5.16 3.47
CA GLU A 86 -6.20 -6.35 3.45
C GLU A 86 -6.23 -7.03 2.06
N GLY A 87 -7.41 -7.17 1.46
CA GLY A 87 -7.56 -7.71 0.11
C GLY A 87 -6.82 -6.89 -0.94
N GLU A 88 -6.92 -5.56 -0.88
CA GLU A 88 -6.22 -4.67 -1.81
C GLU A 88 -4.69 -4.71 -1.59
N LEU A 89 -4.23 -4.73 -0.33
CA LEU A 89 -2.81 -4.87 -0.02
C LEU A 89 -2.23 -6.18 -0.55
N LYS A 90 -2.97 -7.29 -0.43
CA LYS A 90 -2.56 -8.58 -1.01
C LYS A 90 -2.42 -8.50 -2.53
N LYS A 91 -3.35 -7.83 -3.23
CA LYS A 91 -3.23 -7.61 -4.67
C LYS A 91 -1.98 -6.80 -5.01
N ILE A 92 -1.73 -5.71 -4.30
CA ILE A 92 -0.54 -4.88 -4.52
C ILE A 92 0.74 -5.71 -4.34
N VAL A 93 0.83 -6.46 -3.25
CA VAL A 93 1.96 -7.35 -2.98
C VAL A 93 2.15 -8.37 -4.11
N GLN A 94 1.07 -9.02 -4.57
CA GLN A 94 1.13 -9.97 -5.69
C GLN A 94 1.56 -9.31 -7.00
N ILE A 95 1.13 -8.08 -7.27
CA ILE A 95 1.53 -7.34 -8.47
C ILE A 95 3.03 -7.01 -8.40
N VAL A 96 3.51 -6.48 -7.27
CA VAL A 96 4.93 -6.17 -7.07
C VAL A 96 5.79 -7.44 -7.20
N ASP A 97 5.41 -8.52 -6.53
CA ASP A 97 6.07 -9.83 -6.64
C ASP A 97 6.13 -10.32 -8.10
N GLY A 98 5.01 -10.21 -8.83
CA GLY A 98 4.94 -10.59 -10.24
C GLY A 98 5.84 -9.74 -11.15
N TYR A 99 5.97 -8.43 -10.88
CA TYR A 99 6.90 -7.58 -11.61
C TYR A 99 8.36 -7.92 -11.30
N GLU A 100 8.70 -8.17 -10.03
CA GLU A 100 10.05 -8.59 -9.65
C GLU A 100 10.44 -9.93 -10.27
N ALA A 101 9.52 -10.90 -10.28
CA ALA A 101 9.72 -12.18 -10.95
C ALA A 101 9.88 -12.03 -12.47
N ALA A 102 9.19 -11.08 -13.10
CA ALA A 102 9.34 -10.79 -14.52
C ALA A 102 10.68 -10.12 -14.85
N GLU A 103 11.17 -9.21 -14.00
CA GLU A 103 12.50 -8.61 -14.15
C GLU A 103 13.62 -9.66 -14.01
N GLU A 104 13.46 -10.66 -13.14
CA GLU A 104 14.42 -11.76 -12.99
C GLU A 104 14.51 -12.67 -14.24
N THR A 105 13.47 -12.67 -15.09
CA THR A 105 13.45 -13.44 -16.34
C THR A 105 13.98 -12.71 -17.58
N HIS A 106 14.46 -11.46 -17.47
CA HIS A 106 15.12 -10.80 -18.60
C HIS A 106 16.58 -11.26 -18.73
N ILE A 107 16.74 -12.51 -19.16
CA ILE A 107 18.02 -13.03 -19.64
C ILE A 107 18.27 -12.33 -20.99
N VAL A 108 19.21 -11.39 -21.00
CA VAL A 108 19.80 -10.88 -22.23
C VAL A 108 20.59 -12.02 -22.89
N GLU A 109 20.24 -12.37 -24.12
CA GLU A 109 21.12 -13.11 -25.05
C GLU A 109 21.77 -12.12 -26.02
#